data_AF-A0A530AD29-F1
#
_entry.id   AF-A0A530AD29-F1
#
_cell.length_a   1.000
_cell.length_b   1.000
_cell.length_c   1.000
_cell.angle_alpha   90.00
_cell.angle_beta   90.00
_cell.angle_gamma   90.00
#
_symmetry.space_group_name_H-M   'P 1'
#
loop_
_entity.id
_entity.type
_entity.pdbx_description
1 polymer ?
#
loop_
_entity_poly.entity_id
_entity_poly.type
_entity_poly.pdbx_seq_one_letter_code
_entity_poly.pdbx_strand_id
1 'polypeptide(L)'
;HPDPNLVHAKHLYDEMMGPDAPDFGAASDGDGDRNLIIGKGIFVTPSDSVAMLAANAKLAPGYKDGLKGIARSMPTSGAADRVAEKLGI
;
A
#
# COMPACT_ATOMS: atom_id res chain seq x y z
N HIS A 1 -2.36 -17.34 10.53
CA HIS A 1 -2.31 -17.73 9.10
C HIS A 1 -1.37 -16.76 8.39
N PRO A 2 -0.47 -17.21 7.51
CA PRO A 2 0.57 -16.36 6.91
C PRO A 2 0.08 -15.46 5.76
N ASP A 3 -1.23 -15.31 5.53
CA ASP A 3 -1.75 -14.45 4.47
C ASP A 3 -2.17 -13.08 5.05
N PRO A 4 -1.65 -11.96 4.56
CA PRO A 4 -1.87 -10.64 5.15
C PRO A 4 -3.16 -10.04 4.61
N ASN A 5 -4.30 -10.47 5.16
CA ASN A 5 -5.62 -9.91 4.88
C ASN A 5 -6.35 -9.53 6.17
N LEU A 6 -7.47 -8.80 6.08
CA LEU A 6 -8.21 -8.30 7.25
C LEU A 6 -8.74 -9.40 8.18
N VAL A 7 -8.92 -10.63 7.68
CA VAL A 7 -9.38 -11.77 8.49
C VAL A 7 -8.21 -12.38 9.25
N HIS A 8 -7.08 -12.61 8.59
CA HIS A 8 -5.92 -13.28 9.17
C HIS A 8 -5.02 -12.35 9.98
N ALA A 9 -4.94 -11.09 9.59
CA ALA A 9 -4.24 -10.03 10.31
C ALA A 9 -5.20 -9.25 11.24
N LYS A 10 -6.27 -9.89 11.72
CA LYS A 10 -7.29 -9.26 12.57
C LYS A 10 -6.70 -8.58 13.81
N HIS A 11 -5.68 -9.19 14.43
CA HIS A 11 -4.98 -8.58 15.57
C HIS A 11 -4.36 -7.22 15.20
N LEU A 12 -3.68 -7.14 14.05
CA LEU A 12 -3.13 -5.88 13.56
C LEU A 12 -4.25 -4.88 13.24
N TYR A 13 -5.32 -5.33 12.60
CA TYR A 13 -6.45 -4.46 12.29
C TYR A 13 -7.08 -3.87 13.56
N ASP A 14 -7.40 -4.70 14.55
CA ASP A 14 -8.02 -4.27 15.79
C ASP A 14 -7.12 -3.29 16.56
N GLU A 15 -5.82 -3.57 16.62
CA GLU A 15 -4.83 -2.68 17.23
C GLU A 15 -4.80 -1.31 16.53
N MET A 16 -4.71 -1.31 15.19
CA MET A 16 -4.62 -0.08 14.40
C MET A 16 -5.91 0.74 14.38
N MET A 17 -7.05 0.13 14.70
CA MET A 17 -8.35 0.81 14.84
C MET A 17 -8.64 1.28 16.28
N GLY A 18 -7.77 0.94 17.23
CA GLY A 18 -7.88 1.34 18.63
C GLY A 18 -7.56 2.83 18.87
N PRO A 19 -7.99 3.39 20.01
CA PRO A 19 -7.72 4.79 20.37
C PRO A 19 -6.22 5.10 20.51
N ASP A 20 -5.47 4.12 21.03
CA ASP A 20 -4.03 4.23 21.29
C ASP A 20 -3.16 3.63 20.17
N ALA A 21 -3.77 3.38 19.01
CA ALA A 21 -3.07 2.82 17.85
C ALA A 21 -1.80 3.61 17.50
N PRO A 22 -0.72 2.92 17.07
CA PRO A 22 0.44 3.59 16.50
C PRO A 22 0.08 4.22 15.15
N ASP A 23 0.93 5.13 14.66
CA ASP A 23 0.65 5.87 13.42
C ASP A 23 0.69 4.97 12.17
N PHE A 24 1.46 3.88 12.22
CA PHE A 24 1.70 2.99 11.10
C PHE A 24 1.81 1.53 11.56
N GLY A 25 1.09 0.65 10.87
CA GLY A 25 1.13 -0.79 11.05
C GLY A 25 1.25 -1.51 9.72
N ALA A 26 1.99 -2.62 9.72
CA ALA A 26 2.15 -3.44 8.53
C ALA A 26 2.23 -4.94 8.89
N ALA A 27 1.78 -5.77 7.98
CA ALA A 27 1.99 -7.21 8.02
C ALA A 27 2.54 -7.70 6.68
N SER A 28 3.38 -8.73 6.75
CA SER A 28 3.93 -9.45 5.61
C SER A 28 3.28 -10.82 5.51
N ASP A 29 3.32 -11.42 4.33
CA ASP A 29 3.02 -12.84 4.19
C ASP A 29 4.23 -13.73 4.54
N GLY A 30 4.07 -15.04 4.37
CA GLY A 30 5.01 -16.04 4.87
C GLY A 30 6.38 -16.07 4.19
N ASP A 31 6.47 -15.74 2.91
CA ASP A 31 7.71 -15.65 2.13
C ASP A 31 8.14 -14.20 1.84
N GLY A 32 7.28 -13.22 2.13
CA GLY A 32 7.62 -11.81 2.16
C GLY A 32 7.38 -11.06 0.86
N ASP A 33 6.60 -11.63 -0.07
CA ASP A 33 6.29 -11.02 -1.35
C ASP A 33 5.02 -10.13 -1.31
N ARG A 34 4.17 -10.31 -0.29
CA ARG A 34 2.94 -9.54 -0.09
C ARG A 34 2.95 -8.79 1.23
N ASN A 35 2.24 -7.66 1.22
CA ASN A 35 2.11 -6.78 2.38
C ASN A 35 0.69 -6.26 2.57
N LEU A 36 0.39 -5.91 3.81
CA LEU A 36 -0.79 -5.18 4.25
C LEU A 36 -0.32 -3.96 5.02
N ILE A 37 -0.82 -2.76 4.66
CA ILE A 37 -0.49 -1.49 5.31
C ILE A 37 -1.75 -0.90 5.94
N ILE A 38 -1.64 -0.44 7.18
CA ILE A 38 -2.73 0.20 7.92
C ILE A 38 -2.15 1.44 8.62
N GLY A 39 -2.83 2.58 8.51
CA GLY A 39 -2.54 3.76 9.31
C GLY A 39 -3.45 3.81 10.53
N LYS A 40 -3.17 4.72 11.48
CA LYS A 40 -4.04 4.93 12.65
C LYS A 40 -5.50 5.19 12.24
N GLY A 41 -6.38 4.25 12.57
CA GLY A 41 -7.82 4.31 12.25
C GLY A 41 -8.15 4.21 10.75
N ILE A 42 -7.20 3.83 9.89
CA ILE A 42 -7.40 3.84 8.44
C ILE A 42 -6.78 2.62 7.76
N PHE A 43 -7.65 1.81 7.12
CA PHE A 43 -7.20 0.74 6.24
C PHE A 43 -6.83 1.32 4.87
N VAL A 44 -5.61 1.03 4.43
CA VAL A 44 -5.14 1.40 3.09
C VAL A 44 -5.36 0.21 2.15
N THR A 45 -6.21 0.38 1.14
CA THR A 45 -6.42 -0.69 0.15
C THR A 45 -5.12 -0.97 -0.61
N PRO A 46 -4.83 -2.22 -1.04
CA PRO A 46 -3.63 -2.51 -1.83
C PRO A 46 -3.53 -1.68 -3.11
N SER A 47 -4.67 -1.35 -3.73
CA SER A 47 -4.68 -0.52 -4.95
C SER A 47 -4.27 0.92 -4.67
N ASP A 48 -4.80 1.52 -3.60
CA ASP A 48 -4.45 2.90 -3.22
C ASP A 48 -3.01 2.97 -2.69
N SER A 49 -2.52 1.92 -2.03
CA SER A 49 -1.11 1.80 -1.61
C SER A 49 -0.16 1.93 -2.80
N VAL A 50 -0.40 1.19 -3.89
CA VAL A 50 0.40 1.30 -5.12
C VAL A 50 0.32 2.71 -5.72
N ALA A 51 -0.87 3.31 -5.76
CA ALA A 51 -1.04 4.67 -6.27
C ALA A 51 -0.27 5.71 -5.43
N MET A 52 -0.31 5.61 -4.10
CA MET A 52 0.42 6.50 -3.20
C MET A 52 1.93 6.34 -3.32
N LEU A 53 2.43 5.11 -3.43
CA LEU A 53 3.85 4.84 -3.67
C LEU A 53 4.29 5.45 -5.00
N ALA A 54 3.51 5.27 -6.06
CA ALA A 54 3.83 5.82 -7.38
C ALA A 54 3.86 7.36 -7.37
N ALA A 55 2.89 7.99 -6.71
CA ALA A 55 2.80 9.45 -6.62
C ALA A 55 3.99 10.08 -5.87
N ASN A 56 4.61 9.32 -4.95
CA ASN A 56 5.71 9.77 -4.10
C ASN A 56 7.04 9.07 -4.41
N ALA A 57 7.15 8.35 -5.53
CA ALA A 57 8.28 7.47 -5.82
C ALA A 57 9.65 8.16 -5.72
N LYS A 58 9.73 9.46 -6.05
CA LYS A 58 10.97 10.26 -5.97
C LYS A 58 11.57 10.36 -4.56
N LEU A 59 10.80 10.07 -3.51
CA LEU A 59 11.31 10.00 -2.13
C LEU A 59 12.21 8.78 -1.90
N ALA A 60 12.03 7.72 -2.70
CA ALA A 60 12.89 6.55 -2.65
C ALA A 60 14.16 6.80 -3.50
N PRO A 61 15.38 6.58 -2.97
CA PRO A 61 16.63 6.87 -3.68
C PRO A 61 16.75 6.19 -5.05
N GLY A 62 16.20 4.98 -5.20
CA GLY A 62 16.20 4.23 -6.46
C GLY A 62 15.31 4.82 -7.56
N TYR A 63 14.39 5.72 -7.21
CA TYR A 63 13.44 6.36 -8.12
C TYR A 63 13.53 7.89 -8.10
N LYS A 64 14.66 8.45 -7.64
CA LYS A 64 14.89 9.90 -7.57
C LYS A 64 14.64 10.63 -8.90
N ASP A 65 14.93 9.96 -10.01
CA ASP A 65 14.77 10.48 -11.38
C ASP A 65 13.34 10.30 -11.92
N GLY A 66 12.43 9.79 -11.09
CA GLY A 66 11.04 9.48 -11.43
C GLY A 66 10.83 8.07 -11.99
N LEU A 67 9.57 7.76 -12.27
CA LEU A 67 9.15 6.50 -12.87
C LEU A 67 9.17 6.59 -14.40
N LYS A 68 9.39 5.46 -15.06
CA LYS A 68 9.28 5.34 -16.53
C LYS A 68 7.91 4.84 -16.99
N GLY A 69 7.12 4.30 -16.06
CA GLY A 69 5.80 3.74 -16.30
C GLY A 69 5.26 3.09 -15.02
N ILE A 70 3.97 2.80 -15.01
CA ILE A 70 3.27 2.13 -13.92
C ILE A 70 2.45 0.98 -14.52
N ALA A 71 2.44 -0.18 -13.86
CA ALA A 71 1.67 -1.33 -14.27
C ALA A 71 0.84 -1.88 -13.10
N ARG A 72 -0.34 -2.43 -13.41
CA ARG A 72 -1.22 -3.11 -12.46
C ARG A 72 -1.89 -4.30 -13.12
N SER A 73 -2.35 -5.25 -12.31
CA SER A 73 -3.23 -6.32 -12.81
C SER A 73 -4.60 -5.76 -13.18
N MET A 74 -5.29 -6.38 -14.13
CA MET A 74 -6.63 -5.96 -14.56
C MET A 74 -7.62 -5.75 -13.39
N PRO A 75 -7.73 -6.64 -12.39
CA PRO A 75 -8.69 -6.46 -11.29
C PRO A 75 -8.29 -5.39 -10.26
N THR A 76 -7.05 -4.91 -10.26
CA THR A 76 -6.61 -3.81 -9.37
C THR A 76 -7.34 -2.52 -9.75
N SER A 77 -7.75 -1.70 -8.78
CA SER A 77 -8.45 -0.44 -9.07
C SER A 77 -7.59 0.51 -9.91
N GLY A 78 -8.24 1.43 -10.64
CA GLY A 78 -7.59 2.41 -11.50
C GLY A 78 -6.96 3.61 -10.79
N ALA A 79 -6.78 3.58 -9.46
CA ALA A 79 -6.15 4.67 -8.70
C ALA A 79 -4.74 5.00 -9.23
N ALA A 80 -3.95 3.98 -9.58
CA ALA A 80 -2.63 4.13 -10.16
C ALA A 80 -2.66 4.78 -11.56
N ASP A 81 -3.73 4.56 -12.33
CA ASP A 81 -3.91 5.13 -13.67
C ASP A 81 -4.01 6.66 -13.59
N ARG A 82 -4.73 7.18 -12.58
CA ARG A 82 -4.84 8.64 -12.33
C ARG A 82 -3.51 9.28 -11.96
N VAL A 83 -2.66 8.53 -11.26
CA VAL A 83 -1.30 8.98 -10.93
C VAL A 83 -0.44 9.00 -12.19
N ALA A 84 -0.53 7.97 -13.03
CA ALA A 84 0.17 7.89 -14.32
C ALA A 84 -0.21 9.08 -15.23
N GLU A 85 -1.52 9.34 -15.40
CA GLU A 85 -2.05 10.50 -16.14
C GLU A 85 -1.44 11.82 -15.64
N LYS A 86 -1.35 12.03 -14.32
CA LYS A 86 -0.79 13.25 -13.73
C LYS A 86 0.72 13.37 -13.90
N LEU A 87 1.43 12.24 -13.93
CA LEU A 87 2.88 12.18 -14.12
C LEU A 87 3.29 12.22 -15.59
N GLY A 88 2.34 12.03 -16.52
CA GLY A 88 2.59 11.98 -17.96
C GLY A 88 3.34 10.73 -18.42
N ILE A 89 3.11 9.59 -17.76
CA ILE A 89 3.73 8.29 -18.03
C ILE A 89 2.69 7.17 -18.20
#